data_AF-A0AAD1Z6N1-F1
#
_entry.id   AF-A0AAD1Z6N1-F1
#
_cell.length_a   1.000
_cell.length_b   1.000
_cell.length_c   1.000
_cell.angle_alpha   90.00
_cell.angle_beta   90.00
_cell.angle_gamma   90.00
#
_symmetry.space_group_name_H-M   'P 1'
#
loop_
_entity.id
_entity.type
_entity.pdbx_description
1 polymer ?
#
loop_
_entity_poly.entity_id
_entity_poly.type
_entity_poly.pdbx_seq_one_letter_code
_entity_poly.pdbx_strand_id
1 'polypeptide(L)'
;MKIKHEEDFMLYLEYKLIYLFDSRNSKLPIKGVGPPNIHAVGIIAAISDSVRHLKVGTPTAIMTYGSHAEFTLVASKHILPVVKPDPEVVAMLKSELTTSIALEKILEKAKTLELEFWAEEEKEK
;
A
#
# COMPACT_ATOMS: atom_id res chain seq x y z
N MET A 1 -16.63 -26.96 -5.57
CA MET A 1 -16.96 -25.62 -6.11
C MET A 1 -15.93 -25.30 -7.18
N LYS A 2 -16.33 -25.14 -8.45
CA LYS A 2 -15.41 -24.91 -9.58
C LYS A 2 -15.34 -23.41 -9.87
N ILE A 3 -14.17 -22.80 -9.66
CA ILE A 3 -13.88 -21.41 -10.04
C ILE A 3 -13.72 -21.38 -11.57
N LYS A 4 -14.42 -20.47 -12.24
CA LYS A 4 -14.56 -20.47 -13.72
C LYS A 4 -13.76 -19.38 -14.43
N HIS A 5 -13.32 -18.32 -13.74
CA HIS A 5 -12.55 -17.24 -14.35
C HIS A 5 -11.37 -16.81 -13.48
N GLU A 6 -10.28 -16.39 -14.13
CA GLU A 6 -9.04 -15.93 -13.49
C GLU A 6 -9.25 -14.63 -12.69
N GLU A 7 -10.24 -13.83 -13.08
CA GLU A 7 -10.69 -12.63 -12.35
C GLU A 7 -11.43 -12.99 -11.04
N ASP A 8 -12.16 -14.11 -11.01
CA ASP A 8 -12.77 -14.61 -9.76
C ASP A 8 -11.66 -15.02 -8.78
N PHE A 9 -10.56 -15.61 -9.25
CA PHE A 9 -9.45 -16.04 -8.41
C PHE A 9 -8.78 -14.86 -7.67
N MET A 10 -8.86 -13.65 -8.23
CA MET A 10 -8.33 -12.42 -7.62
C MET A 10 -9.24 -11.84 -6.53
N LEU A 11 -10.55 -12.12 -6.59
CA LEU A 11 -11.54 -11.70 -5.58
C LEU A 11 -11.63 -12.68 -4.39
N TYR A 12 -11.18 -13.93 -4.53
CA TYR A 12 -11.35 -14.96 -3.50
C TYR A 12 -10.33 -14.93 -2.33
N LEU A 13 -9.51 -13.89 -2.18
CA LEU A 13 -8.46 -13.79 -1.15
C LEU A 13 -8.60 -12.55 -0.23
N GLU A 14 -9.83 -12.17 0.11
CA GLU A 14 -10.11 -10.85 0.68
C GLU A 14 -10.06 -10.72 2.21
N TYR A 15 -9.86 -11.80 2.97
CA TYR A 15 -9.68 -11.69 4.43
C TYR A 15 -8.35 -12.32 4.86
N LYS A 16 -7.41 -11.47 5.29
CA LYS A 16 -6.07 -11.89 5.72
C LYS A 16 -5.82 -11.55 7.18
N LEU A 17 -5.05 -12.40 7.86
CA LEU A 17 -4.63 -12.19 9.24
C LEU A 17 -3.24 -11.58 9.25
N ILE A 18 -3.12 -10.39 9.85
CA ILE A 18 -1.88 -9.59 9.81
C ILE A 18 -1.20 -9.64 11.18
N TYR A 19 0.06 -10.02 11.20
CA TYR A 19 0.88 -10.04 12.41
C TYR A 19 1.82 -8.82 12.44
N LEU A 20 1.82 -8.09 13.56
CA LEU A 20 2.60 -6.86 13.68
C LEU A 20 3.81 -7.00 14.59
N PHE A 21 4.94 -6.46 14.14
CA PHE A 21 6.17 -6.35 14.91
C PHE A 21 6.78 -4.93 14.82
N ASP A 22 7.66 -4.59 15.77
CA ASP A 22 8.41 -3.32 15.71
C ASP A 22 9.70 -3.52 14.90
N SER A 23 9.74 -2.91 13.71
CA SER A 23 10.89 -2.99 12.80
C SER A 23 12.15 -2.34 13.35
N ARG A 24 12.05 -1.46 14.36
CA ARG A 24 13.23 -0.83 14.97
C ARG A 24 14.05 -1.80 15.81
N ASN A 25 13.47 -2.94 16.21
CA ASN A 25 14.10 -3.90 17.11
C ASN A 25 14.24 -5.31 16.49
N SER A 26 13.84 -5.50 15.23
CA SER A 26 13.87 -6.80 14.57
C SER A 26 15.03 -6.91 13.58
N LYS A 27 15.95 -7.85 13.81
CA LYS A 27 16.97 -8.29 12.83
C LYS A 27 16.40 -9.21 11.74
N LEU A 28 15.08 -9.37 11.68
CA LEU A 28 14.44 -10.33 10.79
C LEU A 28 14.34 -9.75 9.37
N PRO A 29 14.89 -10.43 8.35
CA PRO A 29 14.72 -10.01 6.97
C PRO A 29 13.24 -10.11 6.61
N ILE A 30 12.61 -8.98 6.31
CA ILE A 30 11.25 -8.92 5.75
C ILE A 30 11.34 -9.35 4.27
N LYS A 31 11.69 -10.61 4.02
CA LYS A 31 11.64 -11.19 2.67
C LYS A 31 10.26 -11.79 2.48
N GLY A 32 9.35 -11.01 1.90
CA GLY A 32 8.11 -11.55 1.34
C GLY A 32 8.48 -12.53 0.22
N VAL A 33 8.33 -13.83 0.46
CA VAL A 33 8.46 -14.87 -0.57
C VAL A 33 7.08 -15.05 -1.19
N GLY A 34 6.79 -14.32 -2.27
CA GLY A 34 5.52 -14.39 -2.98
C GLY A 34 5.45 -13.41 -4.14
N PRO A 35 4.52 -13.59 -5.09
CA PRO A 35 4.37 -12.69 -6.24
C PRO A 35 4.16 -11.22 -5.80
N PRO A 36 4.49 -10.24 -6.66
CA PRO A 36 4.70 -8.83 -6.31
C PRO A 36 3.39 -8.06 -6.05
N ASN A 37 2.39 -8.68 -5.42
CA ASN A 37 1.30 -7.88 -4.89
C ASN A 37 1.87 -7.06 -3.72
N ILE A 38 1.81 -5.74 -3.90
CA ILE A 38 2.30 -4.75 -2.96
C ILE A 38 1.17 -4.19 -2.09
N HIS A 39 -0.11 -4.52 -2.30
CA HIS A 39 -1.23 -4.01 -1.50
C HIS A 39 -2.17 -5.14 -1.03
N ALA A 40 -2.61 -5.06 0.23
CA ALA A 40 -3.64 -5.97 0.76
C ALA A 40 -4.43 -5.32 1.90
N VAL A 41 -5.57 -5.92 2.21
CA VAL A 41 -6.39 -5.62 3.40
C VAL A 41 -6.49 -6.86 4.29
N GLY A 42 -6.72 -6.64 5.58
CA GLY A 42 -6.86 -7.71 6.55
C GLY A 42 -7.17 -7.21 7.96
N ILE A 43 -7.14 -8.13 8.92
CA ILE A 43 -7.39 -7.88 10.34
C ILE A 43 -6.12 -8.18 11.12
N ILE A 44 -5.77 -7.31 12.07
CA ILE A 44 -4.61 -7.54 12.93
C ILE A 44 -4.87 -8.73 13.86
N ALA A 45 -4.09 -9.80 13.71
CA ALA A 45 -4.22 -11.04 14.44
C ALA A 45 -3.39 -11.05 15.74
N ALA A 46 -2.19 -10.47 15.71
CA ALA A 46 -1.36 -10.30 16.90
C ALA A 46 -0.45 -9.07 16.78
N ILE A 47 -0.01 -8.55 17.92
CA ILE A 47 0.81 -7.36 18.05
C ILE A 47 1.92 -7.62 19.07
N SER A 48 3.15 -7.20 18.76
CA SER A 48 4.27 -7.15 19.71
C SER A 48 4.06 -6.13 20.82
N ASP A 49 4.51 -6.43 22.05
CA ASP A 49 4.39 -5.55 23.24
C ASP A 49 4.94 -4.12 23.04
N SER A 50 5.87 -3.96 22.08
CA SER A 50 6.45 -2.67 21.71
C SER A 50 5.52 -1.75 20.91
N VAL A 51 4.44 -2.28 20.32
CA VAL A 51 3.51 -1.52 19.47
C VAL A 51 2.29 -1.10 20.30
N ARG A 52 2.19 0.20 20.59
CA ARG A 52 1.18 0.76 21.53
C ARG A 52 -0.01 1.44 20.87
N HIS A 53 0.06 1.73 19.58
CA HIS A 53 -0.90 2.58 18.85
C HIS A 53 -1.90 1.76 18.01
N LEU A 54 -1.87 0.43 18.09
CA LEU A 54 -2.71 -0.49 17.31
C LEU A 54 -3.29 -1.55 18.24
N LYS A 55 -4.40 -2.18 17.81
CA LYS A 55 -5.08 -3.23 18.57
C LYS A 55 -5.37 -4.45 17.70
N VAL A 56 -5.29 -5.64 18.29
CA VAL A 56 -5.77 -6.87 17.68
C VAL A 56 -7.25 -6.70 17.31
N GLY A 57 -7.64 -7.23 16.15
CA GLY A 57 -8.98 -7.07 15.58
C GLY A 57 -9.16 -5.81 14.73
N THR A 58 -8.20 -4.89 14.71
CA THR A 58 -8.31 -3.67 13.88
C THR A 58 -8.20 -4.02 12.39
N PRO A 59 -9.16 -3.60 11.55
CA PRO A 59 -9.05 -3.70 10.11
C PRO A 59 -7.96 -2.77 9.59
N THR A 60 -7.12 -3.25 8.67
CA THR A 60 -6.00 -2.48 8.14
C THR A 60 -5.76 -2.80 6.68
N ALA A 61 -5.31 -1.79 5.94
CA ALA A 61 -4.61 -1.97 4.69
C ALA A 61 -3.09 -1.98 4.93
N ILE A 62 -2.37 -2.69 4.08
CA ILE A 62 -0.91 -2.78 4.08
C ILE A 62 -0.38 -2.58 2.68
N MET A 63 0.77 -1.92 2.59
CA MET A 63 1.55 -1.85 1.36
C MET A 63 2.89 -2.57 1.57
N THR A 64 2.98 -3.85 1.21
CA THR A 64 4.19 -4.67 1.41
C THR A 64 4.33 -5.81 0.39
N TYR A 65 5.57 -6.20 0.09
CA TYR A 65 5.87 -7.33 -0.77
C TYR A 65 5.49 -8.66 -0.11
N GLY A 66 5.01 -9.62 -0.91
CA GLY A 66 4.58 -10.93 -0.41
C GLY A 66 3.21 -10.90 0.27
N SER A 67 2.38 -9.89 -0.02
CA SER A 67 1.02 -9.78 0.50
C SER A 67 0.06 -10.85 -0.03
N HIS A 68 0.48 -11.71 -0.96
CA HIS A 68 -0.25 -12.88 -1.45
C HIS A 68 -0.04 -14.11 -0.54
N ALA A 69 -0.34 -13.94 0.75
CA ALA A 69 -0.31 -15.00 1.76
C ALA A 69 -1.48 -14.82 2.74
N GLU A 70 -1.96 -15.90 3.37
CA GLU A 70 -3.02 -15.85 4.39
C GLU A 70 -2.59 -15.08 5.64
N PHE A 71 -1.29 -15.15 5.93
CA PHE A 71 -0.63 -14.49 7.05
C PHE A 71 0.56 -13.67 6.56
N THR A 72 0.72 -12.46 7.10
CA THR A 72 1.87 -11.61 6.78
C THR A 72 2.37 -10.88 8.02
N LEU A 73 3.69 -10.87 8.19
CA LEU A 73 4.38 -10.07 9.20
C LEU A 73 4.67 -8.67 8.64
N VAL A 74 4.17 -7.64 9.31
CA VAL A 74 4.30 -6.24 8.87
C VAL A 74 4.85 -5.37 9.99
N ALA A 75 5.73 -4.43 9.63
CA ALA A 75 6.16 -3.38 10.54
C ALA A 75 4.98 -2.44 10.83
N SER A 76 4.70 -2.15 12.10
CA SER A 76 3.56 -1.29 12.51
C SER A 76 3.49 0.07 11.78
N LYS A 77 4.63 0.64 11.38
CA LYS A 77 4.69 1.90 10.61
C LYS A 77 4.10 1.86 9.19
N HIS A 78 3.88 0.67 8.62
CA HIS A 78 3.30 0.49 7.28
C HIS A 78 1.81 0.11 7.33
N ILE A 79 1.20 0.19 8.52
CA ILE A 79 -0.22 -0.11 8.74
C ILE A 79 -1.03 1.14 8.51
N LEU A 80 -2.06 1.01 7.68
CA LEU A 80 -3.09 2.02 7.47
C LEU A 80 -4.41 1.47 8.04
N PRO A 81 -4.83 1.90 9.25
CA PRO A 81 -6.13 1.51 9.80
C PRO A 81 -7.25 1.94 8.86
N VAL A 82 -8.19 1.03 8.60
CA VAL A 82 -9.33 1.27 7.71
C VAL A 82 -10.62 0.92 8.43
N VAL A 83 -11.75 1.42 7.92
CA VAL A 83 -13.06 1.16 8.53
C VAL A 83 -13.43 -0.33 8.38
N LYS A 84 -13.14 -0.91 7.22
CA LYS A 84 -13.39 -2.32 6.88
C LYS A 84 -12.32 -2.84 5.92
N PRO A 85 -11.99 -4.14 5.96
CA PRO A 85 -11.01 -4.75 5.06
C PRO A 85 -11.66 -5.13 3.73
N ASP A 86 -12.31 -4.17 3.08
CA ASP A 86 -13.03 -4.40 1.83
C ASP A 86 -12.07 -4.30 0.63
N PRO A 87 -12.24 -5.09 -0.44
CA PRO A 87 -11.34 -5.06 -1.60
C PRO A 87 -11.29 -3.71 -2.32
N GLU A 88 -12.37 -2.93 -2.25
CA GLU A 88 -12.44 -1.58 -2.80
C GLU A 88 -11.38 -0.67 -2.17
N VAL A 89 -11.01 -0.91 -0.90
CA VAL A 89 -9.96 -0.16 -0.21
C VAL A 89 -8.59 -0.42 -0.86
N VAL A 90 -8.32 -1.65 -1.32
CA VAL A 90 -7.08 -1.99 -2.04
C VAL A 90 -7.04 -1.26 -3.39
N ALA A 91 -8.16 -1.28 -4.11
CA ALA A 91 -8.27 -0.61 -5.41
C ALA A 91 -8.08 0.90 -5.26
N MET A 92 -8.75 1.51 -4.29
CA MET A 92 -8.68 2.94 -3.99
C MET A 92 -7.27 3.37 -3.60
N LEU A 93 -6.61 2.68 -2.66
CA LEU A 93 -5.24 3.00 -2.25
C LEU A 93 -4.27 2.95 -3.43
N LYS A 94 -4.40 1.92 -4.28
CA LYS A 94 -3.55 1.78 -5.46
C LYS A 94 -3.79 2.91 -6.47
N SER A 95 -5.05 3.25 -6.75
CA SER A 95 -5.38 4.31 -7.70
C SER A 95 -5.02 5.69 -7.18
N GLU A 96 -5.34 5.99 -5.91
CA GLU A 96 -5.09 7.30 -5.31
C GLU A 96 -3.60 7.59 -5.20
N LEU A 97 -2.80 6.63 -4.73
CA LEU A 97 -1.36 6.81 -4.64
C LEU A 97 -0.73 7.01 -6.02
N THR A 98 -1.15 6.22 -7.02
CA THR A 98 -0.66 6.35 -8.40
C THR A 98 -1.03 7.72 -8.98
N THR A 99 -2.27 8.14 -8.79
CA THR A 99 -2.76 9.45 -9.26
C THR A 99 -2.06 10.60 -8.56
N SER A 100 -1.84 10.53 -7.24
CA SER A 100 -1.13 11.56 -6.47
C SER A 100 0.29 11.76 -6.98
N ILE A 101 1.04 10.68 -7.16
CA ILE A 101 2.41 10.73 -7.68
C ILE A 101 2.43 11.26 -9.12
N ALA A 102 1.47 10.87 -9.95
CA ALA A 102 1.36 11.37 -11.31
C ALA A 102 1.08 12.89 -11.33
N LEU A 103 0.16 13.36 -10.49
CA LEU A 103 -0.18 14.78 -10.37
C LEU A 103 1.00 15.62 -9.89
N GLU A 104 1.76 15.15 -8.88
CA GLU A 104 2.97 15.83 -8.42
C GLU A 104 3.99 16.02 -9.55
N LYS A 105 4.23 14.96 -10.33
CA LYS A 105 5.16 15.01 -11.47
C LYS A 105 4.68 15.92 -12.60
N ILE A 106 3.38 15.91 -12.88
CA ILE A 106 2.78 16.81 -13.88
C ILE A 106 2.95 18.27 -13.44
N LEU A 107 2.67 18.55 -12.16
CA LEU A 107 2.79 19.90 -11.62
C LEU A 107 4.24 20.39 -11.60
N GLU A 108 5.20 19.53 -11.25
CA GLU A 108 6.63 19.82 -11.33
C GLU A 108 7.03 20.17 -12.75
N LYS A 109 6.65 19.35 -13.73
CA LYS A 109 6.97 19.58 -15.14
C LYS A 109 6.29 20.84 -15.71
N ALA A 110 5.06 21.13 -15.29
CA ALA A 110 4.34 22.33 -15.71
C ALA A 110 5.05 23.60 -15.25
N LYS A 111 5.55 23.64 -14.01
CA LYS A 111 6.35 24.77 -13.50
C LYS A 111 7.64 24.96 -14.29
N THR A 112 8.32 23.87 -14.66
CA THR A 112 9.53 23.94 -15.49
C THR A 112 9.22 24.50 -16.87
N LEU A 113 8.14 24.04 -17.52
CA LEU A 113 7.73 24.54 -18.83
C LEU A 113 7.32 26.01 -18.81
N GLU A 114 6.67 26.46 -17.74
CA GLU A 114 6.32 27.87 -17.56
C GLU A 114 7.58 28.74 -17.45
N LEU A 115 8.58 28.31 -16.68
CA LEU A 115 9.86 29.01 -16.57
C LEU A 115 10.63 29.07 -17.90
N GLU A 116 10.62 27.97 -18.66
CA GLU A 116 11.24 27.92 -19.99
C GLU A 116 10.52 28.85 -20.99
N PHE A 117 9.19 28.88 -20.96
CA PHE A 117 8.38 29.75 -21.81
C PHE A 117 8.69 31.24 -21.57
N TRP A 118 8.70 31.67 -20.30
CA TRP A 118 9.04 33.06 -19.96
C TRP A 118 10.49 33.42 -20.30
N ALA A 119 11.42 32.48 -20.15
CA ALA A 119 12.83 32.69 -20.51
C ALA A 119 13.06 32.81 -22.03
N GLU A 120 12.18 32.24 -22.85
CA GLU A 120 12.23 32.36 -24.31
C GLU A 120 11.60 33.69 -24.77
N GLU A 121 10.51 34.13 -24.15
CA GLU A 121 9.86 35.42 -24.45
C GLU A 121 10.76 36.63 -24.11
N GLU A 122 11.58 36.54 -23.06
CA GLU A 122 12.59 37.57 -22.73
C GLU A 122 13.76 37.62 -23.73
N LYS A 123 14.06 36.52 -24.45
CA LYS A 123 15.12 36.50 -25.48
C LYS A 123 14.66 37.05 -26.82
N GLU A 124 13.36 37.08 -27.08
CA GLU A 124 12.77 37.64 -28.31
C GLU A 124 12.47 39.15 -28.22
N LYS A 125 12.75 39.80 -27.08
CA LYS A 125 12.69 41.27 -26.89
C LYS A 125 14.07 41.91 -26.96
#